data_AF-A0A537FMI8-F1
#
_entry.id   AF-A0A537FMI8-F1
#
_cell.length_a   1.000
_cell.length_b   1.000
_cell.length_c   1.000
_cell.angle_alpha   90.00
_cell.angle_beta   90.00
_cell.angle_gamma   90.00
#
_symmetry.space_group_name_H-M   'P 1'
#
loop_
_entity.id
_entity.type
_entity.pdbx_description
1 polymer ?
#
loop_
_entity_poly.entity_id
_entity_poly.type
_entity_poly.pdbx_seq_one_letter_code
_entity_poly.pdbx_strand_id
1 'polypeptide(L)' 'MGKLMISLSDQAENLVRHEVERIYHGRVGGLSIFFEQVLRSYFTTNGKQSKPIHTKNGKN' A
#
# COMPACT_ATOMS: atom_id res chain seq x y z
N MET A 1 -4.93 13.97 7.15
CA MET A 1 -4.79 13.17 5.92
C MET A 1 -4.30 14.09 4.81
N GLY A 2 -3.13 13.79 4.22
CA GLY A 2 -2.63 14.53 3.05
C GLY A 2 -3.34 14.09 1.78
N LYS A 3 -3.40 14.96 0.76
CA LYS A 3 -3.88 14.61 -0.58
C LYS A 3 -2.68 14.35 -1.48
N LEU A 4 -2.70 13.23 -2.21
CA LEU A 4 -1.71 12.89 -3.23
C LEU A 4 -2.43 12.81 -4.59
N MET A 5 -1.86 13.46 -5.60
CA MET A 5 -2.29 13.27 -6.98
C MET A 5 -1.35 12.30 -7.67
N ILE A 6 -1.91 11.29 -8.33
CA ILE A 6 -1.17 10.28 -9.08
C ILE A 6 -1.72 10.24 -10.50
N SER A 7 -0.83 9.96 -11.46
CA SER A 7 -1.20 9.70 -12.84
C SER A 7 -0.93 8.24 -13.14
N LEU A 8 -1.85 7.59 -13.85
CA LEU A 8 -1.75 6.20 -14.28
C LEU A 8 -1.72 6.17 -15.80
N SER A 9 -1.12 5.13 -16.37
CA SER A 9 -1.38 4.78 -17.76
C SER A 9 -2.80 4.22 -17.89
N ASP A 10 -3.37 4.30 -19.09
CA ASP A 10 -4.70 3.76 -19.38
C ASP A 10 -4.85 2.29 -18.97
N GLN A 11 -3.81 1.49 -19.19
CA GLN A 11 -3.77 0.08 -18.81
C GLN A 11 -3.82 -0.10 -17.28
N ALA A 12 -3.02 0.69 -16.55
CA ALA A 12 -3.01 0.63 -15.09
C ALA A 12 -4.34 1.12 -14.50
N GLU A 13 -4.93 2.17 -15.07
CA GLU A 13 -6.24 2.66 -14.64
C GLU A 13 -7.32 1.58 -14.81
N ASN A 14 -7.37 0.90 -15.97
CA ASN A 14 -8.35 -0.16 -16.20
C ASN A 14 -8.19 -1.31 -15.20
N LEU A 15 -6.97 -1.74 -14.92
CA LEU A 15 -6.71 -2.78 -13.92
C LEU A 15 -7.18 -2.35 -12.53
N VAL A 16 -6.82 -1.14 -12.10
CA VAL A 16 -7.23 -0.60 -10.80
C VAL A 16 -8.75 -0.47 -10.72
N ARG A 17 -9.39 0.02 -11.79
CA ARG A 17 -10.85 0.18 -11.85
C ARG A 17 -11.56 -1.16 -11.69
N HIS A 18 -11.13 -2.20 -12.42
CA HIS A 18 -11.70 -3.54 -12.29
C HIS A 18 -11.53 -4.11 -10.88
N GLU A 19 -10.35 -3.94 -10.28
CA GLU A 19 -10.09 -4.46 -8.95
C GLU A 19 -10.85 -3.70 -7.85
N VAL A 20 -10.93 -2.38 -7.97
CA VAL A 20 -11.71 -1.54 -7.06
C VAL A 20 -13.19 -1.86 -7.16
N GLU A 21 -13.72 -2.03 -8.37
CA GLU A 21 -15.11 -2.41 -8.57
C GLU A 21 -15.40 -3.78 -7.94
N ARG A 22 -14.48 -4.74 -8.09
CA ARG A 22 -14.63 -6.09 -7.55
C ARG A 22 -14.64 -6.14 -6.01
N ILE A 23 -13.75 -5.37 -5.37
CA ILE A 23 -13.54 -5.43 -3.91
C ILE A 23 -14.36 -4.40 -3.15
N TYR A 24 -14.57 -3.22 -3.74
CA TYR A 24 -15.17 -2.05 -3.11
C TYR A 24 -16.46 -1.59 -3.80
N HIS A 25 -17.16 -2.49 -4.51
CA HIS A 25 -18.43 -2.21 -5.18
C HIS A 25 -19.40 -1.41 -4.28
N GLY A 26 -19.88 -0.27 -4.79
CA GLY A 26 -20.83 0.59 -4.08
C GLY A 26 -20.24 1.38 -2.89
N ARG A 27 -18.92 1.30 -2.65
CA ARG A 27 -18.26 2.02 -1.56
C ARG A 27 -17.66 3.35 -2.04
N VAL A 28 -18.07 4.44 -1.40
CA VAL A 28 -17.48 5.76 -1.65
C VAL A 28 -16.00 5.74 -1.25
N GLY A 29 -15.12 6.23 -2.14
CA GLY A 29 -13.69 6.33 -1.88
C GLY A 29 -12.90 5.04 -2.06
N GLY A 30 -13.46 4.01 -2.72
CA GLY A 30 -12.76 2.73 -2.97
C GLY A 30 -11.38 2.89 -3.60
N LEU A 31 -11.22 3.84 -4.52
CA LEU A 31 -9.92 4.14 -5.16
C LEU A 31 -8.87 4.62 -4.14
N SER A 32 -9.25 5.52 -3.23
CA SER A 32 -8.34 6.04 -2.19
C SER A 32 -7.93 4.95 -1.21
N ILE A 33 -8.88 4.09 -0.82
CA ILE A 33 -8.63 2.95 0.09
C ILE A 33 -7.67 1.95 -0.57
N PHE A 34 -7.89 1.65 -1.86
CA PHE A 34 -7.04 0.77 -2.64
C PHE A 34 -5.58 1.28 -2.67
N PHE A 35 -5.36 2.54 -3.03
CA PHE A 35 -4.00 3.10 -3.08
C PHE A 35 -3.36 3.22 -1.69
N GLU A 36 -4.14 3.50 -0.64
CA GLU A 36 -3.62 3.48 0.73
C GLU A 36 -3.07 2.09 1.08
N GLN A 37 -3.78 1.01 0.72
CA GLN A 37 -3.33 -0.35 0.98
C GLN A 37 -2.08 -0.73 0.17
N VAL A 38 -2.01 -0.32 -1.10
CA VAL A 38 -0.84 -0.55 -1.96
C VAL A 38 0.39 0.15 -1.37
N LEU A 39 0.27 1.45 -1.05
CA LEU A 39 1.38 2.22 -0.48
C LEU A 39 1.78 1.70 0.89
N ARG A 40 0.80 1.39 1.76
CA ARG A 40 1.08 0.78 3.06
C ARG A 40 1.83 -0.52 2.90
N SER A 41 1.38 -1.43 2.03
CA SER A 41 2.06 -2.70 1.76
C SER A 41 3.47 -2.47 1.23
N TYR A 42 3.65 -1.55 0.29
CA TYR A 42 4.95 -1.21 -0.26
C TYR A 42 5.93 -0.72 0.82
N PHE A 43 5.54 0.26 1.64
CA PHE A 43 6.42 0.80 2.68
C PHE A 43 6.56 -0.12 3.90
N THR A 44 5.59 -1.00 4.18
CA THR A 44 5.70 -1.95 5.31
C THR A 44 6.54 -3.16 4.93
N THR A 45 6.49 -3.59 3.67
CA THR A 45 7.24 -4.75 3.17
C THR A 45 8.65 -4.35 2.71
N ASN A 46 8.80 -3.24 1.99
CA ASN A 46 10.10 -2.75 1.50
C ASN A 46 10.79 -1.76 2.46
N GLY A 47 10.05 -1.13 3.39
CA GLY A 47 10.63 -0.23 4.40
C GLY A 47 11.26 -0.95 5.59
N LYS A 48 11.23 -2.28 5.62
CA LYS A 48 12.13 -3.06 6.49
C LYS A 48 13.50 -3.17 5.83
N GLN A 49 14.23 -2.05 5.77
CA GLN A 49 15.65 -2.18 6.06
C GLN A 49 15.72 -2.84 7.43
N SER A 50 16.25 -4.07 7.43
CA SER A 50 16.53 -4.88 8.60
C SER A 50 16.86 -3.99 9.78
N LYS A 51 15.97 -3.93 10.79
CA LYS A 51 16.42 -3.52 12.12
C LYS A 51 17.66 -4.37 12.38
N PRO A 52 18.85 -3.81 12.69
CA PRO A 52 19.94 -4.64 13.15
C PRO A 52 19.35 -5.40 14.34
N ILE A 53 19.31 -6.74 14.23
CA ILE A 53 19.01 -7.60 15.36
C ILE A 53 20.02 -7.17 16.40
N HIS A 54 19.56 -6.39 17.38
CA HIS A 54 20.37 -5.97 18.50
C HIS A 54 20.78 -7.27 19.16
N THR A 55 22.06 -7.63 19.01
CA THR A 55 22.73 -8.69 19.72
C THR A 55 22.51 -8.43 21.21
N LYS A 56 21.48 -9.06 21.78
CA LYS A 56 21.43 -9.36 23.21
C LYS A 56 22.05 -10.73 23.37
N ASN A 57 23.38 -10.79 23.19
CA ASN A 57 24.16 -11.85 23.78
C ASN A 57 24.53 -11.36 25.20
N GLY A 58 23.71 -11.76 26.16
CA GLY A 58 23.88 -11.50 27.57
C GLY A 58 22.75 -12.18 28.32
N LYS A 59 22.98 -13.00 29.33
CA LYS A 59 24.19 -13.36 30.05
C LYS A 59 23.77 -14.48 31.03
N ASN A 60 24.76 -15.26 31.47
CA ASN A 60 24.78 -16.09 32.68
C ASN A 60 23.94 -17.36 32.72
#